data_AF-A0A0H4KUL7-F1
#
_entry.id   AF-A0A0H4KUL7-F1
#
_cell.length_a   1.000
_cell.length_b   1.000
_cell.length_c   1.000
_cell.angle_alpha   90.00
_cell.angle_beta   90.00
_cell.angle_gamma   90.00
#
_symmetry.space_group_name_H-M   'P 1'
#
loop_
_entity.id
_entity.type
_entity.pdbx_description
1 polymer ?
#
loop_
_entity_poly.entity_id
_entity_poly.type
_entity_poly.pdbx_seq_one_letter_code
_entity_poly.pdbx_strand_id
1 'polypeptide(L)' 'MNIKLGRCRLTILLKERKKTARWLAERTGMSEQRISDYSNNRKSMSLVTAKSISLALDCQIDDLYSWE' A
#
# COMPACT_ATOMS: atom_id res chain seq x y z
N MET A 1 -14.01 15.88 -14.18
CA MET A 1 -13.33 15.53 -12.91
C MET A 1 -11.86 15.31 -13.20
N ASN A 2 -10.97 16.06 -12.56
CA ASN A 2 -9.52 15.86 -12.68
C ASN A 2 -9.07 15.08 -11.45
N ILE A 3 -8.98 13.75 -11.57
CA ILE A 3 -8.62 12.88 -10.44
C ILE A 3 -7.10 12.85 -10.34
N LYS A 4 -6.53 13.35 -9.24
CA LYS A 4 -5.10 13.23 -8.96
C LYS A 4 -4.83 12.21 -7.86
N LEU A 5 -3.83 11.36 -8.11
CA LEU A 5 -3.27 10.47 -7.09
C LEU A 5 -2.57 11.33 -6.04
N GLY A 6 -3.07 11.29 -4.82
CA GLY A 6 -2.44 11.88 -3.64
C GLY A 6 -1.39 10.95 -3.02
N ARG A 7 -1.28 10.96 -1.70
CA ARG A 7 -0.27 10.20 -0.96
C ARG A 7 -0.67 8.72 -0.81
N CYS A 8 0.32 7.84 -0.81
CA CYS A 8 0.14 6.44 -0.43
C CYS A 8 -0.35 6.35 1.03
N ARG A 9 -1.46 5.65 1.23
CA ARG A 9 -2.10 5.43 2.55
C ARG A 9 -1.65 4.13 3.21
N LEU A 10 -0.71 3.40 2.62
CA LEU A 10 -0.29 2.07 3.10
C LEU A 10 0.10 2.08 4.60
N THR A 11 0.86 3.07 5.05
CA THR A 11 1.25 3.20 6.45
C THR A 11 0.06 3.34 7.40
N ILE A 12 -0.95 4.12 6.98
CA ILE A 12 -2.16 4.35 7.77
C ILE A 12 -2.97 3.06 7.84
N LEU A 13 -3.19 2.39 6.71
CA LEU A 13 -3.95 1.14 6.63
C LEU A 13 -3.30 0.00 7.44
N LEU A 14 -1.97 -0.08 7.43
CA LEU A 14 -1.23 -1.03 8.27
C LEU A 14 -1.44 -0.75 9.75
N LYS A 15 -1.37 0.53 10.16
CA LYS A 15 -1.58 0.94 11.55
C LYS A 15 -3.01 0.67 12.03
N GLU A 16 -4.01 1.02 11.21
CA GLU A 16 -5.43 0.77 11.50
C GLU A 16 -5.73 -0.72 11.67
N ARG A 17 -5.12 -1.57 10.84
CA ARG A 17 -5.27 -3.03 10.89
C ARG A 17 -4.32 -3.71 11.90
N LYS A 18 -3.54 -2.94 12.66
CA LYS A 18 -2.52 -3.44 13.59
C LYS A 18 -1.56 -4.45 12.93
N LYS A 19 -1.18 -4.20 11.68
CA LYS A 19 -0.24 -4.99 10.88
C LYS A 19 1.09 -4.26 10.73
N THR A 20 2.16 -5.03 10.54
CA THR A 20 3.52 -4.50 10.33
C THR A 20 3.92 -4.59 8.85
N ALA A 21 4.96 -3.84 8.45
CA ALA A 21 5.54 -3.98 7.12
C ALA A 21 6.06 -5.40 6.86
N ARG A 22 6.66 -6.03 7.89
CA ARG A 22 7.06 -7.44 7.87
C ARG A 22 5.90 -8.39 7.60
N TRP A 23 4.76 -8.20 8.27
CA TRP A 23 3.58 -9.02 8.02
C TRP A 23 3.12 -8.93 6.57
N LEU A 24 3.14 -7.71 6.00
CA LEU A 24 2.78 -7.52 4.60
C LEU A 24 3.82 -8.12 3.64
N ALA A 25 5.11 -8.07 3.99
CA ALA A 25 6.20 -8.70 3.25
C ALA A 25 5.98 -10.21 3.14
N GLU A 26 5.73 -10.86 4.28
CA GLU A 26 5.43 -12.29 4.38
C GLU A 26 4.17 -12.66 3.59
N ARG A 27 3.14 -11.80 3.59
CA ARG A 27 1.87 -12.08 2.88
C ARG A 27 1.94 -11.88 1.37
N THR A 28 2.78 -10.96 0.90
CA THR A 28 2.86 -10.56 -0.52
C THR A 28 4.10 -11.10 -1.23
N GLY A 29 5.05 -11.70 -0.50
CA GLY A 29 6.35 -12.12 -1.03
C GLY A 29 7.28 -10.96 -1.39
N MET A 30 6.93 -9.73 -1.00
CA MET A 30 7.76 -8.55 -1.23
C MET A 30 8.78 -8.38 -0.11
N SER A 31 9.89 -7.67 -0.38
CA SER A 31 10.81 -7.30 0.69
C SER A 31 10.22 -6.19 1.57
N GLU A 32 10.57 -6.21 2.86
CA GLU A 32 10.18 -5.15 3.80
C GLU A 32 10.64 -3.77 3.33
N GLN A 33 11.81 -3.70 2.69
CA GLN A 33 12.34 -2.46 2.13
C GLN A 33 11.47 -1.93 0.98
N ARG A 34 10.95 -2.81 0.13
CA ARG A 34 10.04 -2.42 -0.96
C ARG A 34 8.73 -1.87 -0.41
N ILE A 35 8.19 -2.49 0.64
CA ILE A 35 7.01 -1.98 1.35
C ILE A 35 7.30 -0.64 2.01
N SER A 36 8.45 -0.49 2.65
CA SER A 36 8.88 0.77 3.24
C SER A 36 9.02 1.88 2.19
N ASP A 37 9.52 1.58 0.99
CA ASP A 37 9.61 2.55 -0.09
C ASP A 37 8.23 3.06 -0.52
N TYR A 38 7.24 2.18 -0.58
CA TYR A 38 5.86 2.56 -0.86
C TYR A 38 5.22 3.38 0.26
N SER A 39 5.41 2.96 1.51
CA SER A 39 4.90 3.65 2.70
C SER A 39 5.44 5.07 2.86
N ASN A 40 6.63 5.34 2.34
CA ASN A 40 7.28 6.66 2.37
C ASN A 40 7.17 7.43 1.05
N ASN A 41 6.31 7.00 0.11
CA ASN A 41 6.16 7.60 -1.22
C ASN A 41 7.48 7.71 -2.03
N ARG A 42 8.51 6.91 -1.70
CA ARG A 42 9.77 6.88 -2.46
C ARG A 42 9.60 6.18 -3.81
N LYS A 43 8.63 5.28 -3.91
CA LYS A 43 8.26 4.58 -5.14
C LYS A 43 6.75 4.52 -5.27
N SER A 44 6.26 4.62 -6.50
CA SER A 44 4.87 4.28 -6.83
C SER A 44 4.73 2.76 -7.02
N MET A 45 3.63 2.20 -6.56
CA MET A 45 3.31 0.80 -6.82
C MET A 45 2.84 0.62 -8.26
N SER A 46 3.16 -0.51 -8.88
CA SER A 46 2.45 -0.94 -10.09
C SER A 46 1.03 -1.40 -9.72
N LEU A 47 0.12 -1.43 -10.70
CA LEU A 47 -1.25 -1.92 -10.48
C LEU A 47 -1.27 -3.36 -9.92
N VAL A 48 -0.35 -4.22 -10.37
CA VAL A 48 -0.21 -5.60 -9.89
C VAL A 48 0.20 -5.63 -8.42
N THR A 49 1.18 -4.82 -8.03
CA THR A 49 1.60 -4.67 -6.63
C THR A 49 0.47 -4.13 -5.77
N ALA A 50 -0.23 -3.10 -6.23
CA ALA A 50 -1.37 -2.52 -5.52
C ALA A 50 -2.48 -3.56 -5.33
N LYS A 51 -2.80 -4.36 -6.35
CA LYS A 51 -3.78 -5.46 -6.23
C LYS A 51 -3.34 -6.52 -5.22
N SER A 52 -2.07 -6.92 -5.23
CA SER A 52 -1.54 -7.90 -4.28
C SER A 52 -1.65 -7.40 -2.83
N ILE A 53 -1.30 -6.13 -2.59
CA ILE A 53 -1.41 -5.50 -1.27
C ILE A 53 -2.87 -5.34 -0.85
N SER A 54 -3.76 -4.96 -1.77
CA SER A 54 -5.19 -4.80 -1.48
C SER A 54 -5.83 -6.13 -1.10
N LEU A 55 -5.46 -7.23 -1.76
CA LEU A 55 -5.87 -8.58 -1.39
C LEU A 55 -5.31 -9.01 -0.03
N ALA A 56 -4.06 -8.66 0.27
CA ALA A 56 -3.46 -8.95 1.56
C ALA A 56 -4.14 -8.20 2.71
N LEU A 57 -4.50 -6.93 2.51
CA LEU A 57 -5.13 -6.06 3.51
C LEU A 57 -6.65 -6.13 3.53
N ASP A 58 -7.26 -6.93 2.65
CA ASP A 58 -8.71 -6.99 2.47
C ASP A 58 -9.32 -5.60 2.26
N CYS A 59 -8.83 -4.91 1.23
CA CYS A 59 -9.29 -3.58 0.83
C CYS A 59 -9.34 -3.42 -0.69
N GLN A 60 -9.95 -2.33 -1.15
CA GLN A 60 -9.88 -1.93 -2.54
C GLN A 60 -8.54 -1.27 -2.84
N ILE A 61 -8.13 -1.29 -4.11
CA ILE A 61 -6.92 -0.57 -4.55
C ILE A 61 -7.08 0.93 -4.29
N ASP A 62 -8.29 1.45 -4.45
CA ASP A 62 -8.62 2.85 -4.18
C ASP A 62 -8.32 3.28 -2.74
N ASP A 63 -8.47 2.37 -1.77
CA ASP A 63 -8.19 2.66 -0.37
C ASP A 63 -6.70 2.92 -0.11
N LEU A 64 -5.82 2.37 -0.96
CA LEU A 64 -4.36 2.49 -0.83
C LEU A 64 -3.84 3.89 -1.16
N TYR A 65 -4.65 4.74 -1.78
CA TYR A 65 -4.28 6.09 -2.22
C TYR A 65 -5.25 7.12 -1.64
N SER A 66 -4.78 8.34 -1.42
CA SER A 66 -5.67 9.48 -1.27
C SER A 66 -5.98 10.06 -2.64
N TRP A 67 -7.17 10.62 -2.81
CA TRP A 67 -7.64 11.21 -4.07
C TRP A 67 -7.92 12.70 -3.84
N GLU A 68 -7.41 13.55 -4.73
CA GLU A 68 -7.58 15.01 -4.72
C GLU A 68 -8.14 15.52 -6.07
#